data_AF-A0A1H0T9I5-F1
#
_entry.id   AF-A0A1H0T9I5-F1
#
_cell.length_a   1.000
_cell.length_b   1.000
_cell.length_c   1.000
_cell.angle_alpha   90.00
_cell.angle_beta   90.00
_cell.angle_gamma   90.00
#
_symmetry.space_group_name_H-M   'P 1'
#
loop_
_entity.id
_entity.type
_entity.pdbx_description
1 polymer ?
#
loop_
_entity_poly.entity_id
_entity_poly.type
_entity_poly.pdbx_seq_one_letter_code
_entity_poly.pdbx_strand_id
1 'polypeptide(L)'
;MKTKMFVLFLCVSSFFISQSMKIEKHVAGRPFTIGVNYYNTTSYTCTIELSGPTTHTITVAPGTSGSYGPITPGQYTVGIYTTGPGTYNYSLSGATFINNANGHGAVYSINAQNNLTAGITN
;
A
#
# COMPACT_ATOMS: atom_id res chain seq x y z
N MET A 1 7.99 -17.67 -60.96
CA MET A 1 7.01 -16.66 -60.50
C MET A 1 6.21 -17.06 -59.24
N LYS A 2 6.53 -18.16 -58.53
CA LYS A 2 5.76 -18.61 -57.35
C LYS A 2 6.28 -18.09 -56.00
N THR A 3 7.54 -17.66 -55.91
CA THR A 3 8.18 -17.26 -54.65
C THR A 3 7.86 -15.84 -54.19
N LYS A 4 7.59 -14.92 -55.13
CA LYS A 4 7.29 -13.52 -54.81
C LYS A 4 5.89 -13.31 -54.23
N MET A 5 4.96 -14.23 -54.51
CA MET A 5 3.58 -14.15 -54.03
C MET A 5 3.44 -14.61 -52.57
N PHE A 6 4.34 -15.48 -52.10
CA PHE A 6 4.33 -16.01 -50.73
C PHE A 6 4.81 -14.99 -49.69
N VAL A 7 5.78 -14.15 -50.06
CA VAL A 7 6.32 -13.10 -49.19
C VAL A 7 5.30 -11.97 -48.96
N LEU A 8 4.51 -11.62 -49.98
CA LEU A 8 3.47 -10.61 -49.86
C LEU A 8 2.33 -11.07 -48.94
N PHE A 9 2.00 -12.37 -48.93
CA PHE A 9 0.96 -12.93 -48.06
C PHE A 9 1.38 -12.95 -46.58
N LEU A 10 2.66 -13.12 -46.29
CA LEU A 10 3.24 -13.08 -44.94
C LEU A 10 3.32 -11.66 -44.34
N CYS A 11 3.42 -10.62 -45.17
CA CYS A 11 3.42 -9.23 -44.71
C CYS A 11 2.02 -8.72 -44.35
N VAL A 12 0.95 -9.24 -44.96
CA VAL A 12 -0.43 -8.78 -44.68
C VAL A 12 -0.99 -9.43 -43.41
N SER A 13 -0.57 -10.65 -43.07
CA SER A 13 -1.00 -11.32 -41.83
C SER A 13 -0.43 -10.66 -40.56
N SER A 14 0.68 -9.92 -40.66
CA SER A 14 1.25 -9.18 -39.53
C SER A 14 0.50 -7.88 -39.22
N PHE A 15 -0.31 -7.36 -40.14
CA PHE A 15 -1.17 -6.20 -39.89
C PHE A 15 -2.46 -6.55 -39.13
N PHE A 16 -2.90 -7.81 -39.16
CA PHE A 16 -4.14 -8.23 -38.47
C PHE A 16 -3.96 -8.67 -37.02
N ILE A 17 -2.71 -8.78 -36.52
CA ILE A 17 -2.45 -9.12 -35.10
C ILE A 17 -2.38 -7.84 -34.22
N SER A 18 -2.63 -6.65 -34.77
CA SER A 18 -2.70 -5.40 -33.99
C SER A 18 -4.09 -5.10 -33.41
N GLN A 19 -4.97 -6.10 -33.26
CA GLN A 19 -6.23 -5.88 -32.56
C GLN A 19 -6.19 -6.41 -31.12
N SER A 20 -6.40 -5.47 -30.21
CA SER A 20 -6.73 -5.66 -28.80
C SER A 20 -5.58 -5.60 -27.78
N MET A 21 -4.67 -4.63 -27.93
CA MET A 21 -4.16 -3.99 -26.72
C MET A 21 -5.28 -3.12 -26.16
N LYS A 22 -6.17 -3.76 -25.38
CA LYS A 22 -7.10 -3.05 -24.51
C LYS A 22 -6.22 -2.26 -23.53
N ILE A 23 -6.07 -0.96 -23.78
CA ILE A 23 -5.59 -0.04 -22.75
C ILE A 23 -6.72 0.00 -21.75
N GLU A 24 -6.67 -0.90 -20.78
CA GLU A 24 -7.45 -0.76 -19.58
C GLU A 24 -6.95 0.54 -18.96
N LYS A 25 -7.77 1.58 -19.07
CA LYS A 25 -7.66 2.74 -18.19
C LYS A 25 -7.63 2.13 -16.79
N HIS A 26 -6.45 2.06 -16.19
CA HIS A 26 -6.30 1.74 -14.79
C HIS A 26 -7.20 2.76 -14.11
N VAL A 27 -8.35 2.30 -13.63
CA VAL A 27 -9.26 3.15 -12.86
C VAL A 27 -8.36 3.62 -11.74
N ALA A 28 -8.00 4.91 -11.76
CA ALA A 28 -7.25 5.51 -10.67
C ALA A 28 -8.01 5.10 -9.42
N GLY A 29 -7.39 4.25 -8.59
CA GLY A 29 -8.10 3.60 -7.52
C GLY A 29 -8.83 4.65 -6.70
N ARG A 30 -10.02 4.33 -6.21
CA ARG A 30 -10.74 5.26 -5.34
C ARG A 30 -9.85 5.59 -4.15
N PRO A 31 -9.68 6.88 -3.78
CA PRO A 31 -8.86 7.23 -2.63
C PRO A 31 -9.33 6.46 -1.40
N PHE A 32 -8.37 5.97 -0.62
CA PHE A 32 -8.65 5.20 0.61
C PHE A 32 -8.28 6.02 1.84
N THR A 33 -8.63 5.47 3.01
CA THR A 33 -8.25 6.01 4.32
C THR A 33 -7.58 4.94 5.15
N ILE A 34 -6.67 5.36 6.04
CA ILE A 34 -6.10 4.50 7.07
C ILE A 34 -6.77 4.80 8.40
N GLY A 35 -7.53 3.83 8.90
CA GLY A 35 -8.00 3.80 10.26
C GLY A 35 -6.83 3.58 11.21
N VAL A 36 -6.80 4.28 12.32
CA VAL A 36 -5.81 4.11 13.38
C VAL A 36 -6.54 3.77 14.64
N ASN A 37 -6.01 2.80 15.37
CA ASN A 37 -6.51 2.40 16.65
C ASN A 37 -5.37 2.14 17.62
N TYR A 38 -5.08 3.12 18.48
CA TYR A 38 -3.99 3.03 19.44
C TYR A 38 -4.52 2.84 20.86
N TYR A 39 -4.54 1.60 21.32
CA TYR A 39 -4.92 1.26 22.69
C TYR A 39 -3.66 1.15 23.55
N ASN A 40 -3.37 2.18 24.34
CA ASN A 40 -2.18 2.18 25.19
C ASN A 40 -2.36 3.02 26.47
N THR A 41 -1.78 2.57 27.57
CA THR A 41 -1.66 3.24 28.88
C THR A 41 -0.37 4.07 29.03
N THR A 42 0.49 4.13 28.00
CA THR A 42 1.70 4.97 28.02
C THR A 42 1.40 6.43 27.64
N SER A 43 2.39 7.31 27.79
CA SER A 43 2.39 8.69 27.29
C SER A 43 3.09 8.87 25.93
N TYR A 44 3.51 7.79 25.27
CA TYR A 44 4.31 7.86 24.03
C TYR A 44 3.43 7.93 22.79
N THR A 45 3.84 8.73 21.81
CA THR A 45 3.13 8.83 20.54
C THR A 45 3.49 7.64 19.64
N CYS A 46 2.54 7.27 18.78
CA CYS A 46 2.78 6.36 17.68
C CYS A 46 2.80 7.16 16.37
N THR A 47 3.68 6.79 15.46
CA THR A 47 3.73 7.36 14.12
C THR A 47 3.56 6.25 13.08
N ILE A 48 2.76 6.54 12.06
CA ILE A 48 2.54 5.69 10.90
C ILE A 48 3.05 6.45 9.68
N GLU A 49 4.01 5.87 8.98
CA GLU A 49 4.57 6.38 7.74
C GLU A 49 4.12 5.51 6.58
N LEU A 50 3.64 6.16 5.53
CA LEU A 50 3.27 5.55 4.26
C LEU A 50 4.17 6.19 3.21
N SER A 51 5.02 5.40 2.55
CA SER A 51 5.91 5.85 1.48
C SER A 51 5.57 5.09 0.19
N GLY A 52 5.19 5.80 -0.86
CA GLY A 52 4.66 5.21 -2.09
C GLY A 52 4.18 6.31 -3.05
N PRO A 53 3.04 6.14 -3.75
CA PRO A 53 2.48 7.17 -4.62
C PRO A 53 2.35 8.55 -3.96
N THR A 54 1.94 8.62 -2.70
CA THR A 54 1.96 9.84 -1.87
C THR A 54 2.50 9.57 -0.48
N THR A 55 3.50 10.32 -0.04
CA THR A 55 4.02 10.15 1.32
C THR A 55 3.06 10.72 2.35
N HIS A 56 2.70 9.93 3.36
CA HIS A 56 1.91 10.38 4.50
C HIS A 56 2.59 10.00 5.81
N THR A 57 2.58 10.94 6.75
CA THR A 57 3.03 10.72 8.12
C THR A 57 1.88 11.07 9.06
N ILE A 58 1.48 10.12 9.89
CA ILE A 58 0.36 10.25 10.82
C ILE A 58 0.92 10.02 12.22
N THR A 59 0.84 11.03 13.07
CA THR A 59 1.25 10.91 14.48
C THR A 59 0.00 10.92 15.35
N VAL A 60 -0.12 9.92 16.22
CA VAL A 60 -1.27 9.75 17.12
C VAL A 60 -0.83 9.65 18.57
N ALA A 61 -1.62 10.28 19.44
CA ALA A 61 -1.47 10.18 20.87
C ALA A 61 -2.05 8.85 21.41
N PRO A 62 -1.61 8.38 22.59
CA PRO A 62 -2.22 7.24 23.28
C PRO A 62 -3.74 7.35 23.38
N GLY A 63 -4.46 6.24 23.18
CA GLY A 63 -5.93 6.19 23.26
C GLY A 63 -6.65 6.78 22.04
N THR A 64 -5.94 7.18 20.99
CA THR A 64 -6.56 7.77 19.79
C THR A 64 -7.09 6.67 18.87
N SER A 65 -8.36 6.82 18.46
CA SER A 65 -8.94 6.12 17.32
C SER A 65 -9.42 7.12 16.27
N GLY A 66 -9.18 6.88 14.99
CA GLY A 66 -9.55 7.81 13.93
C GLY A 66 -9.30 7.27 12.53
N SER A 67 -9.56 8.08 11.51
CA SER A 67 -9.29 7.73 10.11
C SER A 67 -8.60 8.89 9.38
N TYR A 68 -7.56 8.57 8.60
CA TYR A 68 -6.71 9.54 7.94
C TYR A 68 -6.69 9.32 6.43
N GLY A 69 -6.90 10.40 5.67
CA GLY A 69 -6.87 10.41 4.22
C GLY A 69 -7.47 11.70 3.66
N PRO A 70 -7.79 11.77 2.37
CA PRO A 70 -7.69 10.71 1.36
C PRO A 70 -6.24 10.36 0.98
N ILE A 71 -5.97 9.08 0.72
CA ILE A 71 -4.66 8.55 0.28
C ILE A 71 -4.82 7.93 -1.10
N THR A 72 -3.86 8.21 -1.99
CA THR A 72 -3.86 7.68 -3.36
C THR A 72 -3.58 6.18 -3.35
N PRO A 73 -4.37 5.34 -4.05
CA PRO A 73 -4.09 3.91 -4.10
C PRO A 73 -2.79 3.56 -4.82
N GLY A 74 -2.16 2.47 -4.40
CA GLY A 74 -0.96 1.93 -5.01
C GLY A 74 -0.07 1.16 -4.05
N GLN A 75 1.17 0.91 -4.46
CA GLN A 75 2.16 0.22 -3.64
C GLN A 75 2.73 1.16 -2.58
N TYR A 76 2.61 0.78 -1.31
CA TYR A 76 3.17 1.53 -0.19
C TYR A 76 4.11 0.66 0.63
N THR A 77 5.19 1.27 1.07
CA THR A 77 5.93 0.85 2.25
C THR A 77 5.32 1.53 3.47
N VAL A 78 4.86 0.75 4.45
CA VAL A 78 4.26 1.20 5.71
C VAL A 78 5.22 0.96 6.85
N GLY A 79 5.59 2.01 7.56
CA GLY A 79 6.29 1.93 8.85
C GLY A 79 5.33 2.30 9.98
N ILE A 80 5.35 1.56 11.08
CA ILE A 80 4.61 1.92 12.31
C ILE A 80 5.63 1.91 13.44
N TYR A 81 5.70 2.95 14.27
CA TYR A 81 6.66 2.98 15.37
C TYR A 81 6.14 3.79 16.56
N THR A 82 6.59 3.41 17.76
CA THR A 82 6.30 4.13 19.01
C THR A 82 7.58 4.83 19.46
N THR A 83 7.48 6.06 19.96
CA THR A 83 8.65 6.89 20.32
C THR A 83 9.35 6.46 21.61
N GLY A 84 8.75 5.56 22.39
CA GLY A 84 9.26 5.13 23.68
C GLY A 84 9.70 3.65 23.70
N PRO A 85 10.52 3.27 24.68
CA PRO A 85 10.91 1.88 24.87
C PRO A 85 9.70 1.04 25.30
N GLY A 86 9.64 -0.20 24.83
CA GLY A 86 8.60 -1.15 25.20
C GLY A 86 8.40 -2.22 24.13
N THR A 87 7.67 -3.26 24.53
CA THR A 87 7.14 -4.26 23.58
C THR A 87 5.76 -3.80 23.15
N TYR A 88 5.56 -3.61 21.84
CA TYR A 88 4.25 -3.26 21.28
C TYR A 88 3.90 -4.23 20.16
N ASN A 89 2.64 -4.62 20.09
CA ASN A 89 2.10 -5.37 18.98
C ASN A 89 1.54 -4.39 17.95
N TYR A 90 1.98 -4.52 16.70
CA TYR A 90 1.48 -3.73 15.60
C TYR A 90 0.63 -4.60 14.70
N SER A 91 -0.42 -4.04 14.14
CA SER A 91 -1.26 -4.74 13.18
C SER A 91 -1.62 -3.83 12.03
N LEU A 92 -1.76 -4.43 10.86
CA LEU A 92 -2.21 -3.75 9.66
C LEU A 92 -3.26 -4.62 8.98
N SER A 93 -4.48 -4.10 8.88
CA SER A 93 -5.64 -4.77 8.28
C SER A 93 -5.89 -6.18 8.84
N GLY A 94 -5.76 -6.33 10.16
CA GLY A 94 -6.03 -7.58 10.88
C GLY A 94 -4.85 -8.56 10.93
N ALA A 95 -3.81 -8.35 10.14
CA ALA A 95 -2.57 -9.11 10.30
C ALA A 95 -1.77 -8.51 11.47
N THR A 96 -1.52 -9.32 12.51
CA THR A 96 -0.75 -8.93 13.69
C THR A 96 0.72 -9.28 13.50
N PHE A 97 1.59 -8.35 13.83
CA PHE A 97 3.03 -8.51 13.72
C PHE A 97 3.73 -7.96 14.96
N ILE A 98 4.68 -8.76 15.46
CA ILE A 98 5.37 -8.52 16.72
C ILE A 98 6.64 -7.67 16.47
N ASN A 99 6.87 -6.70 17.35
CA ASN A 99 8.01 -5.79 17.36
C ASN A 99 9.39 -6.45 17.44
N ASN A 100 10.38 -5.68 16.97
CA ASN A 100 11.78 -5.81 17.37
C ASN A 100 12.01 -5.11 18.73
N ALA A 101 13.03 -5.49 19.49
CA ALA A 101 13.23 -5.16 20.91
C ALA A 101 13.40 -3.66 21.28
N ASN A 102 13.23 -2.72 20.34
CA ASN A 102 13.56 -1.30 20.51
C ASN A 102 12.38 -0.33 20.23
N GLY A 103 11.13 -0.80 20.20
CA GLY A 103 9.96 0.08 19.95
C GLY A 103 9.78 0.55 18.49
N HIS A 104 10.74 0.28 17.62
CA HIS A 104 10.65 0.50 16.18
C HIS A 104 9.86 -0.64 15.53
N GLY A 105 8.64 -0.33 15.10
CA GLY A 105 7.82 -1.33 14.43
C GLY A 105 8.23 -1.56 12.99
N ALA A 106 7.69 -2.67 12.48
CA ALA A 106 8.20 -3.23 11.26
C ALA A 106 7.74 -2.44 10.03
N VAL A 107 8.53 -2.62 8.97
CA VAL A 107 8.38 -1.97 7.68
C VAL A 107 7.76 -2.99 6.74
N TYR A 108 6.60 -2.66 6.14
CA TYR A 108 5.82 -3.59 5.33
C TYR A 108 5.54 -3.03 3.96
N SER A 109 5.59 -3.87 2.92
CA SER A 109 5.09 -3.48 1.60
C SER A 109 3.67 -3.98 1.41
N ILE A 110 2.76 -3.09 1.05
CA ILE A 110 1.34 -3.39 0.78
C ILE A 110 0.91 -2.84 -0.58
N ASN A 111 -0.11 -3.47 -1.17
CA ASN A 111 -0.90 -2.86 -2.24
C ASN A 111 -2.15 -2.23 -1.63
N ALA A 112 -2.10 -0.94 -1.35
CA ALA A 112 -3.22 -0.22 -0.77
C ALA A 112 -4.22 0.14 -1.88
N GLN A 113 -5.27 -0.69 -2.01
CA GLN A 113 -6.38 -0.49 -2.96
C GLN A 113 -7.68 -0.10 -2.24
N ASN A 114 -7.77 -0.40 -0.94
CA ASN A 114 -8.94 -0.24 -0.08
C ASN A 114 -8.56 0.38 1.27
N ASN A 115 -9.55 0.75 2.08
CA ASN A 115 -9.31 1.23 3.44
C ASN A 115 -8.53 0.18 4.26
N LEU A 116 -7.59 0.67 5.05
CA LEU A 116 -6.73 -0.13 5.91
C LEU A 116 -6.95 0.28 7.36
N THR A 117 -6.65 -0.61 8.30
CA THR A 117 -6.65 -0.26 9.73
C THR A 117 -5.32 -0.63 10.35
N ALA A 118 -4.61 0.37 10.87
CA ALA A 118 -3.44 0.19 11.71
C ALA A 118 -3.87 0.09 13.17
N GLY A 119 -3.47 -0.98 13.86
CA GLY A 119 -3.73 -1.18 15.28
C GLY A 119 -2.43 -1.28 16.06
N ILE A 120 -2.36 -0.62 17.21
CA ILE A 120 -1.22 -0.72 18.13
C ILE A 120 -1.72 -1.06 19.52
N THR A 121 -1.15 -2.10 20.13
CA THR A 121 -1.39 -2.49 21.53
C THR A 121 -0.06 -2.75 22.25
N ASN A 122 -0.07 -2.70 23.58
CA ASN A 122 1.05 -3.17 24.41
C ASN A 122 0.87 -4.66 24.71
#